data_AF-A0A5C7ZRH8-F1
#
_entry.id   AF-A0A5C7ZRH8-F1
#
_cell.length_a   1.000
_cell.length_b   1.000
_cell.length_c   1.000
_cell.angle_alpha   90.00
_cell.angle_beta   90.00
_cell.angle_gamma   90.00
#
_symmetry.space_group_name_H-M   'P 1'
#
loop_
_entity.id
_entity.type
_entity.pdbx_description
1 polymer ?
#
loop_
_entity_poly.entity_id
_entity_poly.type
_entity_poly.pdbx_seq_one_letter_code
_entity_poly.pdbx_strand_id
1 'polypeptide(L)'
;MDFDEVADTLAVLEKVEQKDIRYRLLRDIAVSYARPFSKNRGNQLHTHTCPQSFVPKQLRDLHKELITLRDERFAHSDLKRIKPKLGRWKTKSGFVYPMSFRGLNYGSLESRIGDIKKLVRNIRDRLQTEINSYQARLDRGL
;
A
#
# COMPACT_ATOMS: atom_id res chain seq x y z
N MET A 1 10.33 3.02 -11.70
CA MET A 1 10.61 2.71 -10.27
C MET A 1 9.25 2.65 -9.56
N ASP A 2 9.01 1.81 -8.54
CA ASP A 2 7.63 1.57 -8.01
C ASP A 2 6.83 2.86 -7.67
N PHE A 3 7.49 3.96 -7.30
CA PHE A 3 6.85 5.25 -7.05
C PHE A 3 6.36 5.99 -8.32
N ASP A 4 6.98 5.74 -9.47
CA ASP A 4 6.51 6.26 -10.77
C ASP A 4 5.20 5.55 -11.16
N GLU A 5 5.17 4.23 -10.99
CA GLU A 5 3.97 3.42 -11.23
C GLU A 5 2.81 3.88 -10.33
N VAL A 6 3.07 4.13 -9.05
CA VAL A 6 2.07 4.70 -8.15
C VAL A 6 1.59 6.08 -8.61
N ALA A 7 2.49 6.93 -9.12
CA ALA A 7 2.11 8.26 -9.62
C ALA A 7 1.24 8.16 -10.89
N ASP A 8 1.53 7.22 -11.78
CA ASP A 8 0.74 6.96 -12.98
C ASP A 8 -0.64 6.39 -12.62
N THR A 9 -0.69 5.43 -11.70
CA THR A 9 -1.95 4.87 -11.18
C THR A 9 -2.80 5.93 -10.48
N LEU A 10 -2.18 6.87 -9.76
CA LEU A 10 -2.88 8.03 -9.19
C LEU A 10 -3.47 8.95 -10.28
N ALA A 11 -2.75 9.17 -11.38
CA ALA A 11 -3.24 9.98 -12.49
C ALA A 11 -4.42 9.31 -13.23
N VAL A 12 -4.42 7.98 -13.34
CA VAL A 12 -5.56 7.20 -13.85
C VAL A 12 -6.73 7.28 -12.87
N LEU A 13 -6.48 7.12 -11.57
CA LEU A 13 -7.50 7.19 -10.52
C LEU A 13 -8.26 8.52 -10.55
N GLU A 14 -7.60 9.65 -10.80
CA GLU A 14 -8.24 10.97 -10.89
C GLU A 14 -9.26 11.07 -12.05
N LYS A 15 -9.13 10.25 -13.09
CA LYS A 15 -9.99 10.28 -14.30
C LYS A 15 -11.14 9.27 -14.27
N VAL A 16 -11.08 8.29 -13.38
CA VAL A 16 -12.06 7.20 -13.33
C VAL A 16 -13.16 7.54 -12.34
N GLU A 17 -14.42 7.57 -12.78
CA GLU A 17 -15.57 7.81 -11.89
C GLU A 17 -16.11 6.53 -11.24
N GLN A 18 -15.93 5.38 -11.90
CA GLN A 18 -16.50 4.10 -11.49
C GLN A 18 -15.86 3.59 -10.18
N LYS A 19 -16.63 3.56 -9.09
CA LYS A 19 -16.16 3.22 -7.74
C LYS A 19 -15.43 1.89 -7.65
N ASP A 20 -15.93 0.85 -8.33
CA ASP A 20 -15.30 -0.47 -8.28
C ASP A 20 -13.89 -0.48 -8.89
N ILE A 21 -13.69 0.29 -9.95
CA ILE A 21 -12.36 0.46 -10.56
C ILE A 21 -11.48 1.29 -9.63
N ARG A 22 -12.01 2.39 -9.09
CA ARG A 22 -11.29 3.25 -8.13
C ARG A 22 -10.78 2.46 -6.93
N TYR A 23 -11.58 1.58 -6.36
CA TYR A 23 -11.18 0.75 -5.23
C TYR A 23 -10.07 -0.24 -5.59
N ARG A 24 -10.09 -0.81 -6.81
CA ARG A 24 -9.01 -1.67 -7.31
C ARG A 24 -7.70 -0.88 -7.49
N LEU A 25 -7.78 0.33 -8.02
CA LEU A 25 -6.63 1.22 -8.17
C LEU A 25 -6.07 1.67 -6.82
N LEU A 26 -6.93 1.99 -5.85
CA LEU A 26 -6.50 2.33 -4.47
C LEU A 26 -5.77 1.17 -3.80
N ARG A 27 -6.26 -0.06 -3.99
CA ARG A 27 -5.57 -1.27 -3.55
C ARG A 27 -4.19 -1.38 -4.19
N ASP A 28 -4.11 -1.20 -5.51
CA ASP A 28 -2.87 -1.27 -6.26
C ASP A 28 -1.85 -0.22 -5.78
N ILE A 29 -2.29 1.04 -5.64
CA ILE A 29 -1.50 2.14 -5.07
C ILE A 29 -0.91 1.76 -3.71
N ALA A 30 -1.72 1.23 -2.79
CA ALA A 30 -1.23 0.84 -1.46
C ALA A 30 -0.21 -0.30 -1.51
N VAL A 31 -0.41 -1.29 -2.40
CA VAL A 31 0.50 -2.42 -2.56
C VAL A 31 1.83 -1.98 -3.19
N SER A 32 1.77 -1.27 -4.30
CA SER A 32 2.95 -0.78 -5.03
C SER A 32 3.73 0.24 -4.20
N TYR A 33 3.05 1.13 -3.47
CA TYR A 33 3.68 2.04 -2.52
C TYR A 33 4.45 1.32 -1.41
N ALA A 34 3.87 0.26 -0.84
CA ALA A 34 4.44 -0.45 0.30
C ALA A 34 5.62 -1.36 -0.08
N ARG A 35 5.72 -1.78 -1.35
CA ARG A 35 6.71 -2.75 -1.83
C ARG A 35 8.16 -2.33 -1.52
N PRO A 36 8.63 -1.10 -1.80
CA PRO A 36 10.00 -0.69 -1.48
C PRO A 36 10.35 -0.70 0.02
N PHE A 37 9.33 -0.66 0.90
CA PHE A 37 9.50 -0.67 2.36
C PHE A 37 9.35 -2.08 2.96
N SER A 38 8.95 -3.05 2.14
CA SER A 38 8.62 -4.40 2.59
C SER A 38 9.79 -5.36 2.34
N LYS A 39 10.12 -6.20 3.32
CA LYS A 39 11.08 -7.29 3.14
C LYS A 39 10.39 -8.56 2.66
N ASN A 40 10.99 -9.23 1.68
CA ASN A 40 10.64 -10.62 1.39
C ASN A 40 11.30 -11.52 2.44
N ARG A 41 10.55 -12.46 3.03
CA ARG A 41 11.03 -13.40 4.05
C ARG A 41 11.80 -14.60 3.45
N GLY A 42 12.51 -14.39 2.34
CA GLY A 42 13.31 -15.44 1.70
C GLY A 42 14.70 -15.52 2.34
N ASN A 43 15.13 -16.73 2.72
CA ASN A 43 16.36 -16.96 3.49
C ASN A 43 17.68 -16.61 2.77
N GLN A 44 17.66 -16.17 1.50
CA GLN A 44 18.87 -16.04 0.67
C GLN A 44 19.00 -14.72 -0.11
N LEU A 45 18.16 -13.70 0.11
CA LEU A 45 18.25 -12.44 -0.63
C LEU A 45 18.62 -11.28 0.29
N HIS A 46 19.65 -10.51 -0.10
CA HIS A 46 19.88 -9.19 0.47
C HIS A 46 18.65 -8.32 0.23
N THR A 47 17.88 -8.09 1.29
CA THR A 47 16.64 -7.32 1.23
C THR A 47 16.98 -5.85 1.35
N HIS A 48 17.31 -5.23 0.22
CA HIS A 48 17.36 -3.78 0.13
C HIS A 48 15.97 -3.22 0.35
N THR A 49 15.81 -2.41 1.38
CA THR A 49 14.55 -1.72 1.70
C THR A 49 14.79 -0.24 1.79
N CYS A 50 13.82 0.55 1.33
CA CYS A 50 13.82 1.98 1.53
C CYS A 50 13.75 2.29 3.05
N PRO A 51 14.71 3.06 3.59
CA PRO A 51 14.69 3.41 5.00
C PRO A 51 13.49 4.28 5.36
N GLN A 52 12.95 4.08 6.55
CA GLN A 52 11.87 4.90 7.12
C GLN A 52 12.23 6.39 7.24
N SER A 53 13.53 6.72 7.22
CA SER A 53 14.01 8.11 7.23
C SER A 53 13.56 8.91 6.00
N PHE A 54 13.24 8.26 4.88
CA PHE A 54 12.74 8.91 3.66
C PHE A 54 11.31 9.44 3.81
N VAL A 55 10.54 8.91 4.76
CA VAL A 55 9.14 9.31 4.99
C VAL A 55 9.09 10.62 5.81
N PRO A 56 8.44 11.69 5.29
CA PRO A 56 8.26 12.94 6.03
C PRO A 56 7.52 12.71 7.34
N LYS A 57 7.95 13.36 8.43
CA LYS A 57 7.40 13.15 9.79
C LYS A 57 5.88 13.34 9.82
N GLN A 58 5.36 14.33 9.11
CA GLN A 58 3.95 14.69 9.05
C GLN A 58 3.08 13.64 8.34
N LEU A 59 3.69 12.80 7.50
CA LEU A 59 2.99 11.78 6.69
C LEU A 59 3.26 10.35 7.18
N ARG A 60 3.94 10.18 8.33
CA ARG A 60 4.26 8.85 8.87
C ARG A 60 3.04 8.03 9.21
N ASP A 61 1.96 8.67 9.67
CA ASP A 61 0.73 7.94 10.01
C ASP A 61 0.03 7.43 8.75
N LEU A 62 0.04 8.21 7.66
CA LEU A 62 -0.42 7.73 6.35
C LEU A 62 0.46 6.59 5.84
N HIS A 63 1.78 6.71 5.96
CA HIS A 63 2.69 5.64 5.59
C HIS A 63 2.37 4.34 6.35
N LYS A 64 2.25 4.40 7.68
CA LYS A 64 1.89 3.24 8.51
C LYS A 64 0.55 2.64 8.11
N GLU A 65 -0.43 3.49 7.81
CA GLU A 65 -1.74 3.04 7.34
C GLU A 65 -1.61 2.26 6.03
N LEU A 66 -0.89 2.78 5.03
CA LEU A 66 -0.69 2.11 3.74
C LEU A 66 0.06 0.78 3.88
N ILE A 67 1.12 0.72 4.70
CA ILE A 67 1.82 -0.54 5.01
C ILE A 67 0.87 -1.54 5.67
N THR A 68 0.09 -1.09 6.65
CA THR A 68 -0.88 -1.93 7.37
C THR A 68 -1.95 -2.47 6.42
N LEU A 69 -2.50 -1.62 5.55
CA LEU A 69 -3.48 -2.00 4.53
C LEU A 69 -2.90 -3.07 3.58
N ARG A 70 -1.66 -2.89 3.14
CA ARG A 70 -0.96 -3.86 2.30
C ARG A 70 -0.81 -5.20 3.02
N ASP A 71 -0.19 -5.18 4.20
CA ASP A 71 0.18 -6.39 4.93
C ASP A 71 -1.04 -7.21 5.35
N GLU A 72 -2.16 -6.57 5.67
CA GLU A 72 -3.30 -7.23 6.28
C GLU A 72 -4.47 -7.51 5.34
N ARG A 73 -4.59 -6.77 4.24
CA ARG A 73 -5.82 -6.74 3.44
C ARG A 73 -5.60 -6.87 1.95
N PHE A 74 -4.49 -6.36 1.42
CA PHE A 74 -4.33 -6.22 -0.02
C PHE A 74 -3.32 -7.19 -0.64
N ALA A 75 -2.20 -7.45 0.04
CA ALA A 75 -1.19 -8.39 -0.45
C ALA A 75 -1.30 -9.78 0.18
N HIS A 76 -1.79 -9.88 1.42
CA HIS A 76 -2.00 -11.16 2.09
C HIS A 76 -3.44 -11.28 2.59
N SER A 77 -4.07 -12.42 2.32
CA SER A 77 -5.37 -12.78 2.90
C SER A 77 -5.17 -13.33 4.32
N ASP A 78 -4.63 -12.49 5.21
CA ASP A 78 -4.29 -12.94 6.57
C ASP A 78 -5.55 -13.26 7.39
N LEU A 79 -5.85 -14.57 7.48
CA LEU A 79 -6.98 -15.16 8.20
C LEU A 79 -7.13 -14.63 9.64
N LYS A 80 -6.01 -14.32 10.32
CA LYS A 80 -5.99 -13.83 11.71
C LYS A 80 -6.77 -12.53 11.92
N ARG A 81 -6.89 -11.66 10.90
CA ARG A 81 -7.57 -10.35 11.04
C ARG A 81 -8.87 -10.23 10.25
N ILE A 82 -9.13 -11.13 9.31
CA ILE A 82 -10.44 -11.22 8.65
C ILE A 82 -11.55 -11.45 9.71
N LYS A 83 -11.22 -12.12 10.83
CA LYS A 83 -12.11 -12.40 11.99
C LYS A 83 -13.55 -12.65 11.51
N PRO A 84 -13.75 -13.67 10.63
CA PRO A 84 -15.07 -13.92 10.08
C PRO A 84 -16.05 -14.11 11.21
N LYS A 85 -17.13 -13.33 11.21
CA LYS A 85 -18.23 -13.57 12.15
C LYS A 85 -19.02 -14.75 11.60
N LEU A 86 -18.91 -15.88 12.29
CA LEU A 86 -19.70 -17.07 12.04
C LEU A 86 -21.08 -16.87 12.66
N GLY A 87 -22.11 -16.88 11.82
CA GLY A 87 -23.48 -17.10 12.27
C GLY A 87 -23.72 -18.59 12.42
N ARG A 88 -24.66 -18.98 13.30
CA ARG A 88 -25.23 -20.33 13.33
C ARG A 88 -26.72 -20.20 13.12
N TRP A 89 -27.21 -20.57 11.95
CA TRP A 89 -28.61 -20.46 11.58
C TRP A 89 -29.25 -21.84 11.56
N LYS A 90 -30.42 -21.99 12.18
CA LYS A 90 -31.20 -23.22 12.13
C LYS A 90 -32.11 -23.18 10.90
N THR A 91 -32.10 -24.23 10.11
CA THR A 91 -32.92 -24.42 8.91
C THR A 91 -33.73 -25.71 9.04
N LYS A 92 -34.69 -25.95 8.14
CA LYS A 92 -35.51 -27.18 8.14
C LYS A 92 -34.68 -28.46 7.94
N SER A 93 -33.52 -28.36 7.30
CA SER A 93 -32.61 -29.48 6.99
C SER A 93 -31.39 -29.59 7.91
N GLY A 94 -31.23 -28.70 8.91
CA GLY A 94 -30.10 -28.71 9.82
C GLY A 94 -29.56 -27.32 10.16
N PHE A 95 -28.27 -27.21 10.49
CA PHE A 95 -27.61 -25.94 10.77
C PHE A 95 -26.81 -25.45 9.56
N VAL A 96 -26.88 -24.15 9.28
CA VAL A 96 -26.04 -23.44 8.30
C VAL A 96 -25.17 -22.44 9.04
N TYR A 97 -23.91 -22.31 8.62
CA TYR A 97 -22.93 -21.43 9.25
C TYR A 97 -22.47 -20.33 8.30
N PRO A 98 -23.29 -19.29 8.06
CA PRO A 98 -22.89 -18.21 7.18
C PRO A 98 -21.71 -17.43 7.80
N MET A 99 -20.79 -17.00 6.94
CA MET A 99 -19.65 -16.16 7.31
C MET A 99 -19.86 -14.75 6.79
N SER A 100 -19.60 -13.76 7.65
CA SER A 100 -19.51 -12.36 7.23
C SER A 100 -18.11 -11.80 7.53
N PHE A 101 -17.63 -10.96 6.63
CA PHE A 101 -16.30 -10.36 6.71
C PHE A 101 -16.43 -8.86 6.98
N ARG A 102 -15.51 -8.29 7.78
CA ARG A 102 -15.44 -6.85 7.96
C ARG A 102 -14.97 -6.21 6.64
N GLY A 103 -15.88 -5.52 5.96
CA GLY A 103 -15.59 -4.79 4.73
C GLY A 103 -14.57 -3.66 4.96
N LEU A 104 -13.78 -3.37 3.94
CA LEU A 104 -12.88 -2.23 3.94
C LEU A 104 -13.66 -0.95 3.63
N ASN A 105 -13.45 0.11 4.41
CA ASN A 105 -13.97 1.43 4.07
C ASN A 105 -12.99 2.11 3.10
N TYR A 106 -13.18 1.92 1.79
CA TYR A 106 -12.36 2.60 0.78
C TYR A 106 -12.57 4.13 0.77
N GLY A 107 -13.69 4.62 1.28
CA GLY A 107 -14.00 6.06 1.30
C GLY A 107 -13.04 6.87 2.18
N SER A 108 -12.52 6.28 3.26
CA SER A 108 -11.50 6.96 4.09
C SER A 108 -10.14 7.05 3.42
N LEU A 109 -9.81 6.12 2.52
CA LEU A 109 -8.57 6.17 1.75
C LEU A 109 -8.72 7.12 0.56
N GLU A 110 -9.89 7.11 -0.06
CA GLU A 110 -10.24 7.99 -1.17
C GLU A 110 -10.20 9.48 -0.77
N SER A 111 -10.67 9.83 0.43
CA SER A 111 -10.59 11.21 0.94
C SER A 111 -9.15 11.70 1.14
N ARG A 112 -8.16 10.79 1.18
CA ARG A 112 -6.75 11.07 1.41
C ARG A 112 -5.88 11.00 0.15
N ILE A 113 -6.46 10.90 -1.05
CA ILE A 113 -5.71 10.82 -2.32
C ILE A 113 -4.70 11.97 -2.44
N GLY A 114 -5.08 13.19 -2.05
CA GLY A 114 -4.17 14.35 -2.08
C GLY A 114 -2.94 14.16 -1.18
N ASP A 115 -3.11 13.58 0.01
CA ASP A 115 -1.99 13.30 0.92
C ASP A 115 -1.12 12.15 0.41
N ILE A 116 -1.72 11.13 -0.21
CA ILE A 116 -0.99 10.01 -0.83
C ILE A 116 -0.12 10.54 -1.97
N LYS A 117 -0.65 11.43 -2.82
CA LYS A 117 0.10 12.08 -3.90
C LYS A 117 1.29 12.88 -3.36
N LYS A 118 1.07 13.67 -2.30
CA LYS A 118 2.16 14.40 -1.61
C LYS A 118 3.20 13.44 -1.04
N LEU A 119 2.79 12.35 -0.42
CA LEU A 119 3.69 11.35 0.16
C LEU A 119 4.59 10.72 -0.90
N VAL A 120 4.00 10.25 -1.99
CA VAL A 120 4.72 9.62 -3.11
C VAL A 120 5.70 10.60 -3.74
N ARG A 121 5.26 11.83 -4.01
CA ARG A 121 6.12 12.89 -4.57
C ARG A 121 7.31 13.20 -3.69
N ASN A 122 7.10 13.42 -2.38
CA ASN A 122 8.19 13.74 -1.46
C ASN A 122 9.26 12.63 -1.40
N ILE A 123 8.83 11.37 -1.40
CA ILE A 123 9.75 10.22 -1.37
C ILE A 123 10.51 10.12 -2.69
N ARG A 124 9.83 10.28 -3.83
CA ARG A 124 10.44 10.30 -5.16
C ARG A 124 11.51 11.39 -5.28
N ASP A 125 11.17 12.63 -4.92
CA ASP A 125 12.09 13.77 -5.04
C ASP A 125 13.34 13.56 -4.18
N ARG A 126 13.16 13.00 -2.97
CA ARG A 126 14.27 12.68 -2.09
C ARG A 126 15.14 11.54 -2.61
N LEU A 127 14.54 10.47 -3.13
CA LEU A 127 15.27 9.37 -3.75
C LEU A 127 16.07 9.84 -4.97
N GLN A 128 15.48 10.68 -5.82
CA GLN A 128 16.17 11.24 -6.97
C GLN A 128 17.37 12.10 -6.56
N THR A 129 17.22 12.90 -5.50
CA THR A 129 18.30 13.71 -4.95
C THR A 129 19.46 12.84 -4.48
N GLU A 130 19.18 11.76 -3.75
CA GLU A 130 20.19 10.81 -3.29
C GLU A 130 20.87 10.11 -4.47
N ILE A 131 20.11 9.62 -5.46
CA ILE A 131 20.65 8.98 -6.67
C ILE A 131 21.62 9.93 -7.40
N ASN A 132 21.21 11.18 -7.62
CA ASN A 132 22.05 12.18 -8.28
C ASN A 132 23.32 12.46 -7.47
N SER A 133 23.22 12.48 -6.13
CA SER A 133 24.40 12.67 -5.26
C SER A 133 25.37 11.49 -5.34
N TYR A 134 24.87 10.25 -5.47
CA TYR A 134 25.70 9.07 -5.65
C TYR A 134 26.35 9.06 -7.03
N GLN A 135 25.62 9.40 -8.09
CA GLN A 135 26.16 9.55 -9.43
C GLN A 135 27.28 10.59 -9.47
N ALA A 136 27.06 11.78 -8.91
CA ALA A 136 28.08 12.82 -8.84
C ALA A 136 29.33 12.42 -8.02
N ARG A 137 29.21 11.46 -7.10
CA ARG A 137 30.35 10.87 -6.38
C ARG A 137 31.08 9.81 -7.22
N LEU A 138 30.34 9.03 -8.01
CA LEU A 138 30.83 8.05 -8.98
C LEU A 138 31.44 8.68 -10.25
N ASP A 139 31.20 9.98 -10.49
CA ASP A 139 31.84 10.71 -11.58
C ASP A 139 33.15 11.39 -11.11
N ARG A 140 33.42 11.42 -9.78
CA ARG A 140 34.56 12.11 -9.16
C ARG A 140 35.71 11.19 -8.74
N GLY A 141 35.66 9.90 -9.05
CA GLY A 141 36.75 8.95 -8.79
C GLY A 141 36.62 8.14 -7.49
N LEU A 142 35.39 7.88 -7.05
CA LEU A 142 34.83 6.54 -7.32
C LEU A 142 34.18 6.57 -8.69
#